data_AF-I9SRS0-F1
#
_entry.id   AF-I9SRS0-F1
#
_cell.length_a   1.000
_cell.length_b   1.000
_cell.length_c   1.000
_cell.angle_alpha   90.00
_cell.angle_beta   90.00
_cell.angle_gamma   90.00
#
_symmetry.space_group_name_H-M   'P 1'
#
loop_
_entity.id
_entity.type
_entity.pdbx_description
1 polymer ?
#
loop_
_entity_poly.entity_id
_entity_poly.type
_entity_poly.pdbx_seq_one_letter_code
_entity_poly.pdbx_strand_id
1 'polypeptide(L)'
;MNKKRIGIFITLVAVVCLGLNAQRATSLKINEVLVTNEQNYQDDYGLHNAWIEIFNTSFASVNIEGCYLTNDKDNPTKYPIPKGDVLTLIKPRQHILFWADGMPNRGTFHVSFTLDPSKENYIALYDSNGKTLIDEITVPAGMLADQSYAREEDGSANWVIKGGGEHSYVTPSTNNMTLDKNEKIENFKKHDADGFGMAIIAMSVVFIGLILLYVSFKIVGNIAVKLGKRNAMKAIGITDKVEAKEKNLGSHSGEEAAAIAMALHEFMNDAHDVEDMILTINKVKRTYSPWSSKIYTLRQTPKR
;
A
#
# COMPACT_ATOMS: atom_id res chain seq x y z
N MET A 1 36.39 9.65 -2.17
CA MET A 1 35.23 8.75 -2.35
C MET A 1 35.51 7.83 -3.53
N ASN A 2 35.40 6.50 -3.37
CA ASN A 2 35.94 5.54 -4.34
C ASN A 2 35.09 5.50 -5.64
N LYS A 3 35.70 5.71 -6.82
CA LYS A 3 35.01 5.85 -8.12
C LYS A 3 34.06 4.69 -8.45
N LYS A 4 34.35 3.49 -7.94
CA LYS A 4 33.47 2.31 -8.07
C LYS A 4 32.13 2.45 -7.32
N ARG A 5 32.10 3.14 -6.17
CA ARG A 5 30.88 3.36 -5.39
C ARG A 5 29.95 4.40 -6.04
N ILE A 6 30.53 5.40 -6.72
CA ILE A 6 29.78 6.39 -7.50
C ILE A 6 29.12 5.72 -8.71
N GLY A 7 29.86 4.85 -9.41
CA GLY A 7 29.32 4.08 -10.53
C GLY A 7 28.10 3.23 -10.13
N ILE A 8 28.22 2.44 -9.06
CA ILE A 8 27.11 1.62 -8.55
C ILE A 8 25.89 2.48 -8.19
N PHE A 9 26.10 3.64 -7.58
CA PHE A 9 25.00 4.54 -7.22
C PHE A 9 24.28 5.11 -8.44
N ILE A 10 25.03 5.49 -9.49
CA ILE A 10 24.45 5.99 -10.75
C ILE A 10 23.68 4.88 -11.47
N THR A 11 24.19 3.64 -11.49
CA THR A 11 23.47 2.51 -12.09
C THR A 11 22.20 2.17 -11.31
N LEU A 12 22.23 2.26 -9.98
CA LEU A 12 21.06 2.00 -9.13
C LEU A 12 19.97 3.08 -9.33
N VAL A 13 20.36 4.34 -9.48
CA VAL A 13 19.44 5.45 -9.81
C VAL A 13 18.86 5.28 -11.22
N ALA A 14 19.67 4.88 -12.21
CA ALA A 14 19.18 4.63 -13.56
C ALA A 14 18.16 3.48 -13.64
N VAL A 15 18.36 2.40 -12.86
CA VAL A 15 17.40 1.29 -12.74
C VAL A 15 16.09 1.74 -12.07
N VAL A 16 16.15 2.67 -11.12
CA VAL A 16 14.95 3.25 -10.48
C VAL A 16 14.18 4.18 -11.45
N CYS A 17 14.87 4.91 -12.32
CA CYS A 17 14.23 5.82 -13.28
C CYS A 17 13.58 5.12 -14.49
N LEU A 18 13.98 3.89 -14.82
CA LEU A 18 13.40 3.11 -15.93
C LEU A 18 12.00 2.55 -15.64
N GLY A 19 11.49 2.67 -14.40
CA GLY A 19 10.16 2.24 -13.99
C GLY A 19 9.04 3.27 -14.18
N LEU A 20 9.33 4.44 -14.74
CA LEU A 20 8.31 5.47 -14.99
C LEU A 20 7.50 5.11 -16.24
N ASN A 21 6.52 4.22 -16.07
CA ASN A 21 5.45 4.07 -17.04
C ASN A 21 4.69 5.41 -17.10
N ALA A 22 4.85 6.12 -18.22
CA ALA A 22 4.09 7.31 -18.51
C ALA A 22 2.59 7.03 -18.31
N GLN A 23 1.90 7.96 -17.66
CA GLN A 23 0.45 8.01 -17.56
C GLN A 23 -0.12 8.07 -18.99
N ARG A 24 -0.54 6.92 -19.54
CA ARG A 24 -1.05 6.85 -20.91
C ARG A 24 -2.53 6.55 -20.88
N ALA A 25 -3.32 7.38 -21.56
CA ALA A 25 -4.74 7.14 -21.79
C ALA A 25 -5.02 5.77 -22.45
N THR A 26 -4.02 5.18 -23.12
CA THR A 26 -4.08 3.82 -23.70
C THR A 26 -4.33 2.70 -22.68
N SER A 27 -4.25 2.97 -21.36
CA SER A 27 -4.61 1.99 -20.33
C SER A 27 -6.09 2.00 -19.97
N LEU A 28 -6.90 2.87 -20.57
CA LEU A 28 -8.34 2.87 -20.41
C LEU A 28 -8.95 1.84 -21.36
N LYS A 29 -9.99 1.15 -20.89
CA LYS A 29 -10.77 0.23 -21.71
C LYS A 29 -12.25 0.43 -21.46
N ILE A 30 -13.07 0.33 -22.49
CA ILE A 30 -14.52 0.15 -22.33
C ILE A 30 -14.71 -1.23 -21.70
N ASN A 31 -15.41 -1.29 -20.57
CA ASN A 31 -15.43 -2.48 -19.70
C ASN A 31 -16.78 -3.19 -19.72
N GLU A 32 -17.87 -2.43 -19.67
CA GLU A 32 -19.23 -2.94 -19.63
C GLU A 32 -20.18 -1.91 -20.23
N VAL A 33 -21.17 -2.37 -21.00
CA VAL A 33 -22.15 -1.50 -21.65
C VAL A 33 -23.54 -2.11 -21.49
N LEU A 34 -24.49 -1.30 -21.07
CA LEU A 34 -25.90 -1.69 -20.96
C LEU A 34 -26.75 -0.76 -21.81
N VAL A 35 -27.49 -1.35 -22.76
CA VAL A 35 -28.27 -0.59 -23.77
C VAL A 35 -29.70 -0.33 -23.31
N THR A 36 -30.36 -1.34 -22.73
CA THR A 36 -31.75 -1.24 -22.27
C THR A 36 -31.79 -1.44 -20.76
N ASN A 37 -31.97 -0.34 -20.03
CA ASN A 37 -32.03 -0.32 -18.57
C ASN A 37 -33.49 -0.12 -18.15
N GLU A 38 -34.08 -1.09 -17.46
CA GLU A 38 -35.44 -0.98 -16.95
C GLU A 38 -35.48 -1.02 -15.43
N GLN A 39 -34.62 -1.85 -14.80
CA GLN A 39 -34.64 -2.08 -13.36
C GLN A 39 -33.24 -2.06 -12.72
N ASN A 40 -32.17 -1.88 -13.51
CA ASN A 40 -30.80 -1.94 -13.03
C ASN A 40 -30.34 -0.61 -12.39
N TYR A 41 -29.09 -0.22 -12.59
CA TYR A 41 -28.48 0.97 -12.01
C TYR A 41 -29.19 2.26 -12.42
N GLN A 42 -29.42 3.17 -11.48
CA GLN A 42 -30.06 4.47 -11.73
C GLN A 42 -29.02 5.59 -11.78
N ASP A 43 -29.29 6.61 -12.58
CA ASP A 43 -28.51 7.83 -12.60
C ASP A 43 -28.80 8.74 -11.40
N ASP A 44 -28.06 9.84 -11.29
CA ASP A 44 -28.21 10.83 -10.21
C ASP A 44 -29.59 11.53 -10.20
N TYR A 45 -30.40 11.32 -11.24
CA TYR A 45 -31.77 11.83 -11.38
C TYR A 45 -32.83 10.73 -11.12
N GLY A 46 -32.42 9.53 -10.72
CA GLY A 46 -33.31 8.40 -10.45
C GLY A 46 -33.88 7.74 -11.70
N LEU A 47 -33.23 7.91 -12.85
CA LEU A 47 -33.67 7.35 -14.14
C LEU A 47 -32.83 6.14 -14.53
N HIS A 48 -33.47 5.17 -15.16
CA HIS A 48 -32.82 4.00 -15.74
C HIS A 48 -32.39 4.31 -17.18
N ASN A 49 -31.21 4.92 -17.31
CA ASN A 49 -30.62 5.24 -18.61
C ASN A 49 -29.63 4.15 -19.05
N ALA A 50 -29.44 4.03 -20.36
CA ALA A 50 -28.33 3.26 -20.92
C ALA A 50 -27.00 3.82 -20.39
N TRP A 51 -25.99 2.97 -20.28
CA TRP A 51 -24.69 3.41 -19.76
C TRP A 51 -23.51 2.64 -20.34
N ILE A 52 -22.35 3.29 -20.25
CA ILE A 52 -21.07 2.84 -20.78
C ILE A 52 -20.05 2.98 -19.65
N GLU A 53 -19.43 1.88 -19.25
CA GLU A 53 -18.40 1.85 -18.24
C GLU A 53 -17.01 1.80 -18.86
N ILE A 54 -16.09 2.59 -18.30
CA ILE A 54 -14.68 2.61 -18.64
C ILE A 54 -13.87 2.19 -17.42
N PHE A 55 -12.92 1.29 -17.63
CA PHE A 55 -12.01 0.79 -16.60
C PHE A 55 -10.57 1.25 -16.86
N ASN A 56 -9.92 1.73 -15.80
CA ASN A 56 -8.49 2.01 -15.82
C ASN A 56 -7.69 0.74 -15.51
N THR A 57 -7.08 0.13 -16.52
CA THR A 57 -6.27 -1.09 -16.36
C THR A 57 -4.91 -0.85 -15.70
N SER A 58 -4.48 0.41 -15.57
CA SER A 58 -3.17 0.73 -15.01
C SER A 58 -3.15 0.73 -13.48
N PHE A 59 -1.94 0.63 -12.93
CA PHE A 59 -1.67 0.79 -11.50
C PHE A 59 -1.42 2.26 -11.08
N ALA A 60 -1.65 3.21 -11.99
CA ALA A 60 -1.56 4.64 -11.75
C ALA A 60 -2.94 5.30 -11.97
N SER A 61 -3.11 6.53 -11.50
CA SER A 61 -4.33 7.28 -11.83
C SER A 61 -4.24 7.79 -13.27
N VAL A 62 -5.34 7.77 -14.01
CA VAL A 62 -5.42 8.23 -15.40
C VAL A 62 -6.50 9.30 -15.50
N ASN A 63 -6.13 10.47 -16.00
CA ASN A 63 -7.09 11.54 -16.24
C ASN A 63 -7.68 11.38 -17.64
N ILE A 64 -9.00 11.38 -17.74
CA ILE A 64 -9.75 11.27 -19.00
C ILE A 64 -10.26 12.62 -19.49
N GLU A 65 -9.92 13.72 -18.83
CA GLU A 65 -10.33 15.06 -19.23
C GLU A 65 -9.94 15.36 -20.70
N GLY A 66 -10.88 15.91 -21.46
CA GLY A 66 -10.67 16.25 -22.86
C GLY A 66 -10.58 15.05 -23.81
N CYS A 67 -10.61 13.80 -23.33
CA CYS A 67 -10.83 12.63 -24.18
C CYS A 67 -12.24 12.68 -24.81
N TYR A 68 -12.48 11.86 -25.83
CA TYR A 68 -13.75 11.85 -26.54
C TYR A 68 -14.41 10.48 -26.49
N LEU A 69 -15.70 10.45 -26.23
CA LEU A 69 -16.54 9.27 -26.40
C LEU A 69 -17.42 9.46 -27.63
N THR A 70 -17.61 8.40 -28.41
CA THR A 70 -18.48 8.44 -29.58
C THR A 70 -19.18 7.12 -29.80
N ASN A 71 -20.37 7.19 -30.41
CA ASN A 71 -21.05 6.04 -30.99
C ASN A 71 -21.15 6.13 -32.52
N ASP A 72 -20.30 6.96 -33.14
CA ASP A 72 -20.32 7.25 -34.57
C ASP A 72 -18.88 7.21 -35.11
N LYS A 73 -18.62 6.27 -36.04
CA LYS A 73 -17.31 6.08 -36.66
C LYS A 73 -16.86 7.30 -37.47
N ASP A 74 -17.82 8.05 -38.02
CA ASP A 74 -17.54 9.22 -38.85
C ASP A 74 -17.37 10.50 -38.01
N ASN A 75 -17.63 10.42 -36.70
CA ASN A 75 -17.45 11.53 -35.75
C ASN A 75 -16.70 11.09 -34.48
N PRO A 76 -15.37 10.96 -34.52
CA PRO A 76 -14.54 10.59 -33.37
C PRO A 76 -14.65 11.55 -32.16
N THR A 77 -15.05 12.80 -32.39
CA THR A 77 -15.10 13.86 -31.37
C THR A 77 -16.52 14.19 -30.89
N LYS A 78 -17.46 13.24 -31.01
CA LYS A 78 -18.89 13.47 -30.77
C LYS A 78 -19.23 13.97 -29.37
N TYR A 79 -18.68 13.35 -28.33
CA TYR A 79 -18.81 13.80 -26.95
C TYR A 79 -17.42 14.12 -26.37
N PRO A 80 -17.07 15.40 -26.18
CA PRO A 80 -15.88 15.78 -25.43
C PRO A 80 -16.13 15.62 -23.93
N ILE A 81 -15.29 14.85 -23.24
CA ILE A 81 -15.30 14.77 -21.78
C ILE A 81 -14.83 16.12 -21.22
N PRO A 82 -15.66 16.83 -20.42
CA PRO A 82 -15.32 18.15 -19.88
C PRO A 82 -13.98 18.17 -19.13
N LYS A 83 -13.31 19.33 -19.16
CA LYS A 83 -12.06 19.56 -18.44
C LYS A 83 -12.32 20.20 -17.08
N GLY A 84 -11.50 19.86 -16.09
CA GLY A 84 -11.53 20.50 -14.77
C GLY A 84 -12.49 19.89 -13.75
N ASP A 85 -13.17 18.78 -14.08
CA ASP A 85 -13.90 17.99 -13.09
C ASP A 85 -12.94 17.00 -12.41
N VAL A 86 -12.90 17.00 -11.08
CA VAL A 86 -12.04 16.10 -10.31
C VAL A 86 -12.37 14.62 -10.50
N LEU A 87 -13.62 14.32 -10.90
CA LEU A 87 -14.09 12.97 -11.12
C LEU A 87 -13.58 12.37 -12.44
N THR A 88 -13.01 13.16 -13.36
CA THR A 88 -12.34 12.63 -14.56
C THR A 88 -10.98 12.00 -14.26
N LEU A 89 -10.49 12.08 -13.01
CA LEU A 89 -9.30 11.37 -12.58
C LEU A 89 -9.66 9.97 -12.06
N ILE A 90 -9.56 8.97 -12.95
CA ILE A 90 -9.83 7.58 -12.59
C ILE A 90 -8.63 7.04 -11.81
N LYS A 91 -8.88 6.62 -10.56
CA LYS A 91 -7.87 5.99 -9.68
C LYS A 91 -7.35 4.65 -10.26
N PRO A 92 -6.24 4.12 -9.75
CA PRO A 92 -5.70 2.84 -10.20
C PRO A 92 -6.73 1.72 -10.08
N ARG A 93 -6.94 0.96 -11.15
CA ARG A 93 -7.88 -0.18 -11.18
C ARG A 93 -9.28 0.19 -10.71
N GLN A 94 -9.78 1.34 -11.14
CA GLN A 94 -11.13 1.80 -10.87
C GLN A 94 -11.90 2.03 -12.16
N HIS A 95 -13.21 2.13 -12.01
CA HIS A 95 -14.18 2.27 -13.07
C HIS A 95 -14.79 3.67 -13.05
N ILE A 96 -15.35 4.07 -14.19
CA ILE A 96 -16.17 5.27 -14.31
C ILE A 96 -17.30 4.99 -15.29
N LEU A 97 -18.49 5.48 -14.99
CA LEU A 97 -19.70 5.19 -15.74
C LEU A 97 -20.21 6.46 -16.43
N PHE A 98 -20.60 6.33 -17.69
CA PHE A 98 -21.19 7.37 -18.52
C PHE A 98 -22.61 7.00 -18.91
N TRP A 99 -23.57 7.88 -18.63
CA TRP A 99 -24.97 7.74 -19.01
C TRP A 99 -25.18 8.16 -20.47
N ALA A 100 -25.65 7.23 -21.30
CA ALA A 100 -25.99 7.44 -22.70
C ALA A 100 -27.45 7.89 -22.86
N ASP A 101 -27.76 9.06 -22.30
CA ASP A 101 -29.11 9.64 -22.24
C ASP A 101 -29.33 10.82 -23.20
N GLY A 102 -28.29 11.26 -23.92
CA GLY A 102 -28.37 12.39 -24.83
C GLY A 102 -28.50 13.76 -24.14
N MET A 103 -28.24 13.85 -22.83
CA MET A 103 -28.45 15.06 -22.02
C MET A 103 -27.14 15.55 -21.37
N PRO A 104 -26.18 16.06 -22.17
CA PRO A 104 -24.85 16.42 -21.68
C PRO A 104 -24.85 17.63 -20.73
N ASN A 105 -25.96 18.35 -20.64
CA ASN A 105 -26.17 19.43 -19.67
C ASN A 105 -26.46 18.93 -18.25
N ARG A 106 -26.64 17.62 -18.03
CA ARG A 106 -26.87 17.02 -16.70
C ARG A 106 -25.60 16.78 -15.89
N GLY A 107 -24.44 16.80 -16.53
CA GLY A 107 -23.14 16.66 -15.88
C GLY A 107 -22.08 16.01 -16.78
N THR A 108 -20.84 15.95 -16.28
CA THR A 108 -19.65 15.40 -16.95
C THR A 108 -19.82 13.95 -17.43
N PHE A 109 -20.71 13.19 -16.79
CA PHE A 109 -20.92 11.77 -17.09
C PHE A 109 -22.21 11.49 -17.87
N HIS A 110 -22.91 12.51 -18.35
CA HIS A 110 -24.03 12.36 -19.26
C HIS A 110 -23.57 12.69 -20.68
N VAL A 111 -23.68 11.75 -21.61
CA VAL A 111 -23.12 11.91 -22.96
C VAL A 111 -24.14 12.49 -23.95
N SER A 112 -23.65 13.06 -25.05
CA SER A 112 -24.48 13.75 -26.05
C SER A 112 -25.28 12.83 -26.99
N PHE A 113 -25.30 11.52 -26.72
CA PHE A 113 -25.94 10.52 -27.56
C PHE A 113 -26.61 9.42 -26.75
N THR A 114 -27.52 8.70 -27.41
CA THR A 114 -28.19 7.51 -26.87
C THR A 114 -27.73 6.24 -27.60
N LEU A 115 -28.03 5.09 -27.01
CA LEU A 115 -27.85 3.77 -27.63
C LEU A 115 -29.20 3.25 -28.14
N ASP A 116 -29.16 2.44 -29.20
CA ASP A 116 -30.35 1.93 -29.88
C ASP A 116 -30.42 0.41 -29.76
N PRO A 117 -31.42 -0.16 -29.07
CA PRO A 117 -31.52 -1.60 -28.87
C PRO A 117 -31.80 -2.39 -30.15
N SER A 118 -32.30 -1.75 -31.21
CA SER A 118 -32.69 -2.41 -32.45
C SER A 118 -31.53 -2.68 -33.42
N LYS A 119 -30.36 -2.07 -33.18
CA LYS A 119 -29.17 -2.17 -34.04
C LYS A 119 -27.92 -2.39 -33.23
N GLU A 120 -26.84 -2.75 -33.92
CA GLU A 120 -25.51 -2.81 -33.31
C GLU A 120 -25.05 -1.40 -32.91
N ASN A 121 -24.50 -1.27 -31.72
CA ASN A 121 -24.01 0.01 -31.20
C ASN A 121 -22.48 0.01 -31.21
N TYR A 122 -21.89 0.72 -32.15
CA TYR A 122 -20.46 1.05 -32.10
C TYR A 122 -20.21 2.05 -30.98
N ILE A 123 -19.15 1.87 -30.20
CA ILE A 123 -18.72 2.79 -29.15
C ILE A 123 -17.20 2.84 -29.17
N ALA A 124 -16.63 4.03 -29.13
CA ALA A 124 -15.19 4.23 -29.10
C ALA A 124 -14.77 5.37 -28.17
N LEU A 125 -13.61 5.17 -27.56
CA LEU A 125 -12.90 6.13 -26.73
C LEU A 125 -11.66 6.61 -27.49
N TYR A 126 -11.55 7.92 -27.66
CA TYR A 126 -10.40 8.58 -28.28
C TYR A 126 -9.66 9.45 -27.28
N ASP A 127 -8.34 9.53 -27.44
CA ASP A 127 -7.48 10.40 -26.63
C ASP A 127 -7.83 11.88 -26.84
N SER A 128 -7.31 12.73 -25.95
CA SER A 128 -7.46 14.18 -25.93
C SER A 128 -7.08 14.90 -27.24
N ASN A 129 -6.32 14.24 -28.12
CA ASN A 129 -5.99 14.74 -29.45
C ASN A 129 -7.11 14.54 -30.50
N GLY A 130 -8.18 13.82 -30.17
CA GLY A 130 -9.34 13.55 -31.02
C GLY A 130 -9.08 12.62 -32.20
N LYS A 131 -7.92 11.93 -32.24
CA LYS A 131 -7.50 11.08 -33.37
C LYS A 131 -7.00 9.71 -32.94
N THR A 132 -6.30 9.62 -31.82
CA THR A 132 -5.75 8.36 -31.32
C THR A 132 -6.85 7.55 -30.67
N LEU A 133 -7.22 6.44 -31.30
CA LEU A 133 -8.14 5.46 -30.72
C LEU A 133 -7.49 4.81 -29.50
N ILE A 134 -8.21 4.81 -28.38
CA ILE A 134 -7.80 4.14 -27.14
C ILE A 134 -8.40 2.73 -27.08
N ASP A 135 -9.72 2.64 -27.21
CA ASP A 135 -10.47 1.39 -27.22
C ASP A 135 -11.78 1.55 -27.98
N GLU A 136 -12.28 0.46 -28.55
CA GLU A 136 -13.58 0.41 -29.23
C GLU A 136 -14.28 -0.93 -29.02
N ILE A 137 -15.60 -0.89 -29.13
CA ILE A 137 -16.45 -2.07 -29.08
C ILE A 137 -17.66 -1.88 -30.00
N THR A 138 -18.21 -2.98 -30.48
CA THR A 138 -19.53 -3.00 -31.13
C THR A 138 -20.43 -3.92 -30.31
N VAL A 139 -21.42 -3.34 -29.65
CA VAL A 139 -22.40 -4.05 -28.83
C VAL A 139 -23.46 -4.66 -29.75
N PRO A 140 -23.77 -5.96 -29.62
CA PRO A 140 -24.74 -6.64 -30.50
C PRO A 140 -26.16 -6.07 -30.34
N ALA A 141 -26.93 -6.13 -31.42
CA ALA A 141 -28.35 -5.77 -31.42
C ALA A 141 -29.20 -6.81 -30.67
N GLY A 142 -30.38 -6.40 -30.19
CA GLY A 142 -31.40 -7.33 -29.69
C GLY A 142 -31.07 -7.99 -28.34
N MET A 143 -30.17 -7.40 -27.55
CA MET A 143 -29.99 -7.77 -26.15
C MET A 143 -31.28 -7.55 -25.35
N LEU A 144 -31.54 -8.42 -24.36
CA LEU A 144 -32.70 -8.27 -23.49
C LEU A 144 -32.51 -7.07 -22.53
N ALA A 145 -33.62 -6.56 -22.00
CA ALA A 145 -33.59 -5.56 -20.95
C ALA A 145 -32.77 -6.05 -19.75
N ASP A 146 -32.06 -5.12 -19.11
CA ASP A 146 -31.19 -5.33 -17.96
C ASP A 146 -30.04 -6.34 -18.21
N GLN A 147 -29.70 -6.60 -19.47
CA GLN A 147 -28.47 -7.29 -19.86
C GLN A 147 -27.40 -6.30 -20.30
N SER A 148 -26.17 -6.56 -19.87
CA SER A 148 -24.99 -5.81 -20.28
C SER A 148 -24.06 -6.68 -21.12
N TYR A 149 -23.29 -6.01 -21.98
CA TYR A 149 -22.20 -6.60 -22.72
C TYR A 149 -20.92 -6.17 -22.03
N ALA A 150 -20.24 -7.12 -21.41
CA ALA A 150 -19.15 -6.86 -20.49
C ALA A 150 -17.91 -7.67 -20.86
N ARG A 151 -16.73 -7.18 -20.47
CA ARG A 151 -15.53 -8.02 -20.46
C ARG A 151 -15.67 -9.11 -19.40
N GLU A 152 -15.13 -10.30 -19.68
CA GLU A 152 -15.20 -11.45 -18.76
C GLU A 152 -14.57 -11.15 -17.39
N GLU A 153 -13.39 -10.52 -17.41
CA GLU A 153 -12.73 -9.91 -16.26
C GLU A 153 -12.41 -8.45 -16.63
N ASP A 154 -12.19 -7.58 -15.64
CA ASP A 154 -11.94 -6.17 -15.93
C ASP A 154 -10.71 -5.96 -16.83
N GLY A 155 -10.96 -5.40 -18.01
CA GLY A 155 -9.95 -5.18 -19.04
C GLY A 155 -9.47 -6.43 -19.81
N SER A 156 -10.14 -7.59 -19.66
CA SER A 156 -9.86 -8.81 -20.43
C SER A 156 -10.18 -8.63 -21.92
N ALA A 157 -9.68 -9.50 -22.79
CA ALA A 157 -9.98 -9.41 -24.23
C ALA A 157 -11.35 -10.00 -24.61
N ASN A 158 -11.88 -10.91 -23.79
CA ASN A 158 -13.10 -11.64 -24.07
C ASN A 158 -14.31 -10.85 -23.59
N TRP A 159 -15.40 -10.92 -24.36
CA TRP A 159 -16.68 -10.28 -24.03
C TRP A 159 -17.76 -11.33 -23.82
N VAL A 160 -18.62 -11.09 -22.85
CA VAL A 160 -19.74 -11.94 -22.45
C VAL A 160 -20.99 -11.10 -22.23
N ILE A 161 -22.15 -11.70 -22.41
CA ILE A 161 -23.42 -11.09 -22.03
C ILE A 161 -23.70 -11.44 -20.55
N LYS A 162 -23.97 -10.42 -19.74
CA LYS A 162 -24.34 -10.54 -18.32
C LYS A 162 -25.79 -10.16 -18.10
N GLY A 163 -26.35 -10.57 -16.97
CA GLY A 163 -27.76 -10.38 -16.60
C GLY A 163 -28.67 -11.56 -16.95
N GLY A 164 -28.12 -12.64 -17.51
CA GLY A 164 -28.90 -13.81 -17.96
C GLY A 164 -28.86 -15.03 -17.03
N GLY A 165 -28.06 -15.04 -15.96
CA GLY A 165 -27.88 -16.24 -15.12
C GLY A 165 -27.47 -15.94 -13.68
N GLU A 166 -27.63 -16.93 -12.80
CA GLU A 166 -27.45 -16.83 -11.34
C GLU A 166 -26.02 -16.41 -10.91
N HIS A 167 -25.03 -16.63 -11.77
CA HIS A 167 -23.63 -16.23 -11.56
C HIS A 167 -23.11 -15.23 -12.60
N SER A 168 -24.01 -14.63 -13.38
CA SER A 168 -23.68 -13.65 -14.42
C SER A 168 -24.63 -12.48 -14.29
N TYR A 169 -24.36 -11.62 -13.31
CA TYR A 169 -25.10 -10.39 -13.03
C TYR A 169 -24.36 -9.17 -13.58
N VAL A 170 -25.11 -8.13 -13.92
CA VAL A 170 -24.58 -6.84 -14.39
C VAL A 170 -23.81 -6.17 -13.26
N THR A 171 -22.66 -5.57 -13.57
CA THR A 171 -21.67 -5.12 -12.58
C THR A 171 -21.37 -3.62 -12.68
N PRO A 172 -22.36 -2.74 -12.51
CA PRO A 172 -22.13 -1.30 -12.65
C PRO A 172 -21.19 -0.79 -11.55
N SER A 173 -20.13 -0.08 -11.96
CA SER A 173 -19.13 0.51 -11.06
C SER A 173 -18.46 -0.49 -10.11
N THR A 174 -18.36 -1.76 -10.52
CA THR A 174 -17.71 -2.83 -9.74
C THR A 174 -16.96 -3.79 -10.67
N ASN A 175 -16.22 -4.72 -10.08
CA ASN A 175 -15.42 -5.66 -10.86
C ASN A 175 -16.31 -6.66 -11.60
N ASN A 176 -15.94 -6.94 -12.86
CA ASN A 176 -16.68 -7.86 -13.72
C ASN A 176 -16.70 -9.31 -13.19
N MET A 177 -15.74 -9.70 -12.36
CA MET A 177 -15.71 -11.03 -11.73
C MET A 177 -15.49 -10.88 -10.24
N THR A 178 -16.41 -11.39 -9.42
CA THR A 178 -16.22 -11.46 -7.97
C THR A 178 -15.40 -12.69 -7.61
N LEU A 179 -14.27 -12.45 -6.95
CA LEU A 179 -13.43 -13.50 -6.38
C LEU A 179 -14.03 -13.96 -5.05
N ASP A 180 -15.22 -14.56 -5.10
CA ASP A 180 -15.93 -15.03 -3.89
C ASP A 180 -15.31 -16.32 -3.33
N LYS A 181 -14.39 -16.94 -4.08
CA LYS A 181 -13.69 -18.17 -3.71
C LYS A 181 -12.24 -17.88 -3.39
N ASN A 182 -11.85 -18.08 -2.13
CA ASN A 182 -10.45 -18.11 -1.77
C ASN A 182 -9.89 -19.51 -2.07
N GLU A 183 -9.29 -19.66 -3.24
CA GLU A 183 -8.71 -20.92 -3.71
C GLU A 183 -7.78 -21.57 -2.68
N LYS A 184 -7.04 -20.78 -1.89
CA LYS A 184 -6.17 -21.32 -0.84
C LYS A 184 -7.01 -21.99 0.25
N ILE A 185 -8.07 -21.33 0.72
CA ILE A 185 -8.96 -21.88 1.75
C ILE A 185 -9.71 -23.10 1.22
N GLU A 186 -10.19 -23.09 -0.03
CA GLU A 186 -10.81 -24.27 -0.63
C GLU A 186 -9.82 -25.42 -0.81
N ASN A 187 -8.60 -25.13 -1.23
CA ASN A 187 -7.54 -26.13 -1.32
C ASN A 187 -7.17 -26.69 0.05
N PHE A 188 -7.12 -25.88 1.11
CA PHE A 188 -6.95 -26.37 2.49
C PHE A 188 -8.13 -27.24 2.92
N LYS A 189 -9.38 -26.81 2.69
CA LYS A 189 -10.56 -27.62 2.99
C LYS A 189 -10.56 -28.95 2.24
N LYS A 190 -10.03 -29.00 1.02
CA LYS A 190 -9.99 -30.21 0.17
C LYS A 190 -8.85 -31.16 0.53
N HIS A 191 -7.66 -30.64 0.81
CA HIS A 191 -6.44 -31.45 1.00
C HIS A 191 -6.06 -31.64 2.48
N ASP A 192 -6.58 -30.82 3.37
CA ASP A 192 -6.28 -30.83 4.80
C ASP A 192 -7.52 -30.40 5.62
N ALA A 193 -8.62 -31.13 5.42
CA ALA A 193 -9.90 -30.83 6.08
C ALA A 193 -9.78 -30.84 7.63
N ASP A 194 -8.94 -31.72 8.16
CA ASP A 194 -8.69 -31.88 9.60
C ASP A 194 -7.60 -30.91 10.14
N GLY A 195 -6.90 -30.18 9.26
CA GLY A 195 -5.92 -29.15 9.64
C GLY A 195 -4.54 -29.66 10.08
N PHE A 196 -4.24 -30.95 9.86
CA PHE A 196 -2.98 -31.56 10.27
C PHE A 196 -1.78 -31.08 9.43
N GLY A 197 -1.97 -30.93 8.12
CA GLY A 197 -0.96 -30.39 7.22
C GLY A 197 -0.56 -28.95 7.57
N MET A 198 -1.54 -28.12 7.92
CA MET A 198 -1.33 -26.75 8.38
C MET A 198 -0.51 -26.71 9.68
N ALA A 199 -0.80 -27.59 10.64
CA ALA A 199 -0.06 -27.69 11.89
C ALA A 199 1.42 -28.09 11.65
N ILE A 200 1.67 -29.06 10.77
CA ILE A 200 3.04 -29.47 10.42
C ILE A 200 3.82 -28.34 9.77
N ILE A 201 3.22 -27.63 8.81
CA ILE A 201 3.87 -26.51 8.13
C ILE A 201 4.20 -25.39 9.14
N ALA A 202 3.25 -25.03 10.00
CA ALA A 202 3.44 -24.00 11.02
C ALA A 202 4.59 -24.37 11.97
N MET A 203 4.59 -25.61 12.49
CA MET A 203 5.67 -26.09 13.36
C MET A 203 7.01 -26.12 12.64
N SER A 204 7.04 -26.57 11.38
CA SER A 204 8.27 -26.62 10.59
C SER A 204 8.89 -25.23 10.40
N VAL A 205 8.07 -24.21 10.07
CA VAL A 205 8.54 -22.82 9.93
C VAL A 205 9.11 -22.29 11.25
N VAL A 206 8.44 -22.57 12.38
CA VAL A 206 8.92 -22.17 13.71
C VAL A 206 10.28 -22.81 14.03
N PHE A 207 10.41 -24.13 13.84
CA PHE A 207 11.66 -24.83 14.10
C PHE A 207 12.79 -24.35 13.17
N ILE A 208 12.51 -24.14 11.88
CA ILE A 208 13.49 -23.58 10.94
C ILE A 208 13.92 -22.18 11.37
N GLY A 209 12.98 -21.33 11.79
CA GLY A 209 13.27 -20.00 12.32
C GLY A 209 14.18 -20.05 13.55
N LEU A 210 13.89 -20.93 14.52
CA LEU A 210 14.70 -21.12 15.71
C LEU A 210 16.10 -21.67 15.39
N ILE A 211 16.20 -22.62 14.46
CA ILE A 211 17.48 -23.16 14.00
C ILE A 211 18.31 -22.07 13.34
N LEU A 212 17.72 -21.26 12.46
CA LEU A 212 18.40 -20.13 11.81
C LEU A 212 18.87 -19.10 12.84
N LEU A 213 18.04 -18.79 13.84
CA LEU A 213 18.39 -17.88 14.93
C LEU A 213 19.57 -18.43 15.75
N TYR A 214 19.53 -19.71 16.11
CA TYR A 214 20.63 -20.40 16.80
C TYR A 214 21.93 -20.35 15.99
N VAL A 215 21.88 -20.67 14.70
CA VAL A 215 23.05 -20.61 13.81
C VAL A 215 23.59 -19.19 13.73
N SER A 216 22.72 -18.18 13.60
CA SER A 216 23.10 -16.76 13.58
C SER A 216 23.87 -16.37 14.85
N PHE A 217 23.31 -16.62 16.03
CA PHE A 217 23.97 -16.32 17.30
C PHE A 217 25.28 -17.09 17.49
N LYS A 218 25.33 -18.35 17.07
CA LYS A 218 26.55 -19.17 17.14
C LYS A 218 27.66 -18.61 16.26
N ILE A 219 27.32 -18.16 15.04
CA ILE A 219 28.28 -17.54 14.12
C ILE A 219 28.79 -16.22 14.71
N VAL A 220 27.89 -15.33 15.14
CA VAL A 220 28.23 -14.03 15.74
C VAL A 220 29.10 -14.21 16.98
N GLY A 221 28.73 -15.12 17.89
CA GLY A 221 29.50 -15.43 19.09
C GLY A 221 30.90 -15.96 18.76
N ASN A 222 31.03 -16.88 17.81
CA ASN A 222 32.33 -17.40 17.38
C ASN A 222 33.21 -16.33 16.73
N ILE A 223 32.63 -15.42 15.96
CA ILE A 223 33.36 -14.29 15.37
C ILE A 223 33.83 -13.33 16.46
N ALA A 224 32.95 -12.98 17.42
CA ALA A 224 33.29 -12.10 18.53
C ALA A 224 34.45 -12.65 19.38
N VAL A 225 34.41 -13.94 19.73
CA VAL A 225 35.50 -14.61 20.47
C VAL A 225 36.80 -14.62 19.67
N LYS A 226 36.75 -14.91 18.36
CA LYS A 226 37.94 -14.86 17.50
C LYS A 226 38.51 -13.45 17.39
N LEU A 227 37.66 -12.43 17.32
CA LEU A 227 38.09 -11.02 17.25
C LEU A 227 38.72 -10.58 18.58
N GLY A 228 38.11 -10.96 19.71
CA GLY A 228 38.63 -10.71 21.06
C GLY A 228 40.01 -11.32 21.26
N LYS A 229 40.19 -12.60 20.92
CA LYS A 229 41.50 -13.28 20.96
C LYS A 229 42.53 -12.57 20.08
N ARG A 230 42.15 -12.11 18.88
CA ARG A 230 43.05 -11.37 17.98
C ARG A 230 43.46 -10.01 18.55
N ASN A 231 42.55 -9.30 19.21
CA ASN A 231 42.86 -8.01 19.83
C ASN A 231 43.74 -8.18 21.08
N ALA A 232 43.49 -9.20 21.90
CA ALA A 232 44.32 -9.55 23.06
C ALA A 232 45.76 -9.92 22.65
N MET A 233 45.93 -10.73 21.61
CA MET A 233 47.27 -11.06 21.08
C MET A 233 48.02 -9.82 20.54
N LYS A 234 47.31 -8.88 19.88
CA LYS A 234 47.90 -7.62 19.39
C LYS A 234 48.33 -6.68 20.51
N ALA A 235 47.57 -6.60 21.60
CA ALA A 235 47.89 -5.73 22.73
C ALA A 235 49.17 -6.16 23.47
N ILE A 236 49.51 -7.46 23.41
CA ILE A 236 50.65 -8.05 24.13
C ILE A 236 51.86 -8.27 23.20
N GLY A 237 51.72 -7.99 21.89
CA GLY A 237 52.83 -8.03 20.93
C GLY A 237 53.29 -9.43 20.52
N ILE A 238 52.49 -10.47 20.79
CA ILE A 238 52.84 -11.87 20.49
C ILE A 238 52.29 -12.25 19.11
N THR A 239 53.18 -12.65 18.20
CA THR A 239 52.82 -13.09 16.83
C THR A 239 52.58 -14.60 16.71
N ASP A 240 52.99 -15.39 17.70
CA ASP A 240 53.00 -16.85 17.61
C ASP A 240 51.79 -17.51 18.31
N LYS A 241 51.11 -18.44 17.61
CA LYS A 241 49.87 -19.08 18.09
C LYS A 241 50.10 -20.07 19.23
N VAL A 242 51.32 -20.59 19.37
CA VAL A 242 51.70 -21.60 20.37
C VAL A 242 51.90 -20.94 21.74
N GLU A 243 52.60 -19.80 21.78
CA GLU A 243 52.85 -19.04 23.03
C GLU A 243 51.56 -18.38 23.58
N ALA A 244 50.64 -17.95 22.70
CA ALA A 244 49.33 -17.43 23.10
C ALA A 244 48.43 -18.49 23.77
N LYS A 245 48.62 -19.77 23.42
CA LYS A 245 47.87 -20.90 23.99
C LYS A 245 48.45 -21.36 25.32
N GLU A 246 49.78 -21.28 25.49
CA GLU A 246 50.46 -21.55 26.77
C GLU A 246 50.17 -20.51 27.85
N LYS A 247 50.01 -19.22 27.49
CA LYS A 247 49.71 -18.14 28.44
C LYS A 247 48.22 -17.95 28.76
N ASN A 248 47.31 -18.82 28.30
CA ASN A 248 45.85 -18.69 28.46
C ASN A 248 45.30 -17.30 28.06
N LEU A 249 45.91 -16.66 27.06
CA LEU A 249 45.55 -15.30 26.68
C LEU A 249 44.26 -15.28 25.85
N GLY A 250 43.20 -14.71 26.44
CA GLY A 250 41.88 -14.58 25.83
C GLY A 250 40.92 -15.75 26.07
N SER A 251 41.22 -16.60 27.06
CA SER A 251 40.26 -17.55 27.64
C SER A 251 39.87 -17.07 29.03
N HIS A 252 38.97 -16.10 29.12
CA HIS A 252 38.27 -15.86 30.37
C HIS A 252 37.33 -17.05 30.61
N SER A 253 37.39 -17.64 31.81
CA SER A 253 36.44 -18.70 32.20
C SER A 253 35.02 -18.11 32.15
N GLY A 254 34.03 -18.93 31.78
CA GLY A 254 32.62 -18.50 31.84
C GLY A 254 32.22 -18.01 33.24
N GLU A 255 32.90 -18.50 34.27
CA GLU A 255 32.75 -18.10 35.66
C GLU A 255 33.26 -16.68 35.92
N GLU A 256 34.38 -16.28 35.30
CA GLU A 256 34.90 -14.92 35.40
C GLU A 256 33.96 -13.92 34.72
N ALA A 257 33.42 -14.27 33.55
CA ALA A 257 32.43 -13.45 32.87
C ALA A 257 31.12 -13.34 33.68
N ALA A 258 30.68 -14.43 34.32
CA ALA A 258 29.52 -14.43 35.19
C ALA A 258 29.74 -13.57 36.45
N ALA A 259 30.92 -13.65 37.06
CA ALA A 259 31.29 -12.83 38.21
C ALA A 259 31.35 -11.33 37.86
N ILE A 260 31.95 -10.99 36.71
CA ILE A 260 31.98 -9.60 36.21
C ILE A 260 30.56 -9.09 35.92
N ALA A 261 29.71 -9.91 35.29
CA ALA A 261 28.33 -9.54 35.00
C ALA A 261 27.51 -9.34 36.29
N MET A 262 27.71 -10.19 37.30
CA MET A 262 27.04 -10.08 38.60
C MET A 262 27.50 -8.83 39.36
N ALA A 263 28.80 -8.54 39.37
CA ALA A 263 29.35 -7.34 40.00
C ALA A 263 28.86 -6.04 39.31
N LEU A 264 28.76 -6.03 37.98
CA LEU A 264 28.19 -4.91 37.24
C LEU A 264 26.69 -4.74 37.52
N HIS A 265 25.95 -5.85 37.61
CA HIS A 265 24.53 -5.83 37.95
C HIS A 265 24.28 -5.30 39.38
N GLU A 266 25.07 -5.72 40.36
CA GLU A 266 25.01 -5.16 41.73
C GLU A 266 25.37 -3.67 41.74
N PHE A 267 26.46 -3.27 41.08
CA PHE A 267 26.86 -1.87 40.99
C PHE A 267 25.79 -0.98 40.32
N MET A 268 25.15 -1.50 39.26
CA MET A 268 24.07 -0.78 38.58
C MET A 268 22.78 -0.72 39.40
N ASN A 269 22.48 -1.76 40.18
CA ASN A 269 21.34 -1.74 41.09
C ASN A 269 21.56 -0.83 42.30
N ASP A 270 22.78 -0.78 42.85
CA ASP A 270 23.16 0.16 43.93
C ASP A 270 23.19 1.62 43.46
N ALA A 271 23.30 1.86 42.15
CA ALA A 271 23.23 3.21 41.57
C ALA A 271 21.79 3.70 41.34
N HIS A 272 20.78 2.86 41.57
CA HIS A 272 19.39 3.27 41.59
C HIS A 272 18.96 3.59 43.02
N ASP A 273 18.79 4.87 43.33
CA ASP A 273 18.15 5.31 44.57
C ASP A 273 16.78 4.62 44.66
N VAL A 274 16.60 3.74 45.65
CA VAL A 274 15.29 3.20 45.99
C VAL A 274 14.49 4.35 46.61
N GLU A 275 13.76 5.08 45.78
CA GLU A 275 12.90 6.16 46.27
C GLU A 275 11.79 5.55 47.14
N ASP A 276 11.84 5.79 48.45
CA ASP A 276 10.72 5.53 49.34
C ASP A 276 9.52 6.36 48.87
N MET A 277 8.44 5.70 48.42
CA MET A 277 7.18 6.35 47.99
C MET A 277 6.41 7.05 49.14
N ILE A 278 7.04 7.25 50.31
CA ILE A 278 6.45 7.91 51.46
C ILE A 278 6.82 9.40 51.45
N LEU A 279 6.01 10.19 50.73
CA LEU A 279 6.05 11.65 50.78
C LEU A 279 5.63 12.16 52.17
N THR A 280 6.60 12.38 53.06
CA THR A 280 6.33 12.99 54.38
C THR A 280 6.32 14.51 54.26
N ILE A 281 5.19 15.09 53.84
CA ILE A 281 5.04 16.56 53.76
C ILE A 281 4.80 17.11 55.16
N ASN A 282 5.85 17.56 55.83
CA ASN A 282 5.72 18.33 57.06
C ASN A 282 5.10 19.70 56.75
N LYS A 283 3.88 19.93 57.21
CA LYS A 283 3.16 21.20 57.02
C LYS A 283 3.81 22.29 57.88
N VAL A 284 4.87 22.91 57.36
CA VAL A 284 5.50 24.05 58.03
C VAL A 284 4.59 25.27 57.85
N LYS A 285 3.80 25.58 58.88
CA LYS A 285 2.97 26.79 58.94
C LYS A 285 3.88 28.00 59.22
N ARG A 286 4.70 28.42 58.25
CA ARG A 286 5.40 29.71 58.36
C ARG A 286 4.37 30.81 58.12
N THR A 287 3.96 31.51 59.18
CA THR A 287 2.99 32.62 59.13
C THR A 287 3.49 33.83 58.34
N TYR A 288 4.77 33.87 57.99
CA TYR A 288 5.33 34.90 57.13
C TYR A 288 6.46 34.32 56.25
N SER A 289 6.49 34.76 54.99
CA SER A 289 7.58 34.52 54.05
C SER A 289 8.44 35.78 53.98
N PRO A 290 9.77 35.70 54.16
CA PRO A 290 10.67 36.84 53.97
C PRO A 290 10.56 37.45 52.57
N TRP A 291 10.07 36.68 51.59
CA TRP A 291 9.97 37.09 50.20
C TRP A 291 8.79 38.04 49.91
N SER A 292 7.76 38.11 50.78
CA SER A 292 6.64 39.07 50.65
C SER A 292 6.71 40.25 51.61
N SER A 293 7.84 40.39 52.31
CA SER A 293 8.07 41.39 53.35
C SER A 293 8.29 42.80 52.78
N LYS A 294 7.21 43.60 52.71
CA LYS A 294 7.24 44.99 52.19
C LYS A 294 8.14 45.96 52.97
N ILE A 295 8.56 45.62 54.19
CA ILE A 295 9.51 46.42 54.99
C ILE A 295 10.90 46.53 54.35
N TYR A 296 11.28 45.57 53.49
CA TYR A 296 12.55 45.64 52.74
C TYR A 296 12.45 46.43 51.43
N THR A 297 11.24 46.82 51.01
CA THR A 297 11.00 47.51 49.72
C THR A 297 10.71 49.01 49.86
N LEU A 298 10.59 49.53 51.09
CA LEU A 298 10.36 50.95 51.32
C LEU A 298 11.70 51.71 51.37
N ARG A 299 11.85 52.69 50.47
CA ARG A 299 13.02 53.57 50.38
C ARG A 299 13.04 54.48 51.62
N GLN A 300 14.08 54.39 52.43
CA GLN A 300 14.26 55.28 53.58
C GLN A 300 14.53 56.70 53.09
N THR A 301 13.75 57.67 53.57
CA THR A 301 14.01 59.09 53.29
C THR A 301 15.19 59.57 54.14
N PRO A 302 16.18 60.26 53.54
CA PRO A 302 17.34 60.75 54.28
C PRO A 302 16.89 61.79 55.31
N LYS A 303 17.40 61.66 56.53
CA LYS A 303 17.19 62.66 57.59
C LYS A 303 17.93 63.95 57.20
N ARG A 304 17.21 65.07 57.27
CA ARG A 304 17.77 66.43 57.18
C ARG A 304 18.61 66.75 58.40
#